data_AF-A0A7X7B883-F1
#
_entry.id   AF-A0A7X7B883-F1
#
_cell.length_a   1.000
_cell.length_b   1.000
_cell.length_c   1.000
_cell.angle_alpha   90.00
_cell.angle_beta   90.00
_cell.angle_gamma   90.00
#
_symmetry.space_group_name_H-M   'P 1'
#
loop_
_entity.id
_entity.type
_entity.pdbx_description
1 polymer ?
#
loop_
_entity_poly.entity_id
_entity_poly.type
_entity_poly.pdbx_seq_one_letter_code
_entity_poly.pdbx_strand_id
1 'polypeptide(L)'
;MIESIIKDRAGYLQVSGPTVFRYLFIFIIAITGILFGFFDFGSPYYLELVDESGVVQLTLPLDEGEKFTLSYSHSVHRTPVNEIFQVSAKGQLMLVATEFTSLGVGTPFLPEEGELKEVDGKLVLEGLNRVFNQLQIRPHPLTKHCLLHRQGRYLLTDYVGAGTLVTVRVIERGIDRLFN
;
A
#
# COMPACT_ATOMS: atom_id res chain seq x y z
N MET A 1 51.91 56.78 -7.19
CA MET A 1 53.31 56.87 -6.75
C MET A 1 53.24 56.93 -5.22
N ILE A 2 53.48 55.91 -4.41
CA ILE A 2 54.34 54.70 -4.46
C ILE A 2 53.67 53.69 -3.50
N GLU A 3 53.21 52.53 -3.98
CA GLU A 3 53.88 51.23 -3.85
C GLU A 3 54.53 50.91 -2.48
N SER A 4 53.98 49.88 -1.83
CA SER A 4 54.69 48.88 -1.01
C SER A 4 55.28 49.41 0.33
N ILE A 5 55.06 48.76 1.47
CA ILE A 5 55.65 47.49 1.93
C ILE A 5 54.90 47.19 3.24
N ILE A 6 54.27 46.03 3.42
CA ILE A 6 54.75 44.89 4.23
C ILE A 6 53.96 43.68 3.71
N LYS A 7 54.50 42.88 2.78
CA LYS A 7 55.27 41.64 3.03
C LYS A 7 54.69 40.74 4.13
N ASP A 8 53.72 39.93 3.70
CA ASP A 8 53.78 38.46 3.76
C ASP A 8 54.21 37.82 5.09
N ARG A 9 53.23 37.41 5.90
CA ARG A 9 53.33 36.25 6.83
C ARG A 9 52.00 35.85 7.46
N ALA A 10 50.94 35.78 6.67
CA ALA A 10 49.79 34.95 7.01
C ALA A 10 48.95 34.77 5.76
N GLY A 11 49.05 33.60 5.14
CA GLY A 11 48.23 33.20 4.00
C GLY A 11 46.77 32.99 4.39
N TYR A 12 46.11 34.03 4.88
CA TYR A 12 44.66 34.05 4.94
C TYR A 12 44.20 34.39 3.53
N LEU A 13 43.80 33.35 2.79
CA LEU A 13 42.93 33.49 1.64
C LEU A 13 41.79 34.42 2.07
N GLN A 14 41.83 35.68 1.62
CA GLN A 14 40.76 36.63 1.80
C GLN A 14 39.63 36.18 0.87
N VAL A 15 38.93 35.12 1.26
CA VAL A 15 37.83 34.59 0.48
C VAL A 15 36.73 35.63 0.54
N SER A 16 36.50 36.31 -0.59
CA SER A 16 35.47 37.32 -0.76
C SER A 16 34.16 36.83 -0.13
N GLY A 17 33.68 37.53 0.91
CA GLY A 17 32.43 37.22 1.61
C GLY A 17 31.27 36.76 0.70
N PRO A 18 31.01 37.39 -0.48
CA PRO A 18 29.95 36.93 -1.38
C PRO A 18 30.18 35.56 -2.02
N THR A 19 31.44 35.16 -2.25
CA THR A 19 31.77 33.86 -2.87
C THR A 19 31.61 32.71 -1.88
N VAL A 20 32.00 32.91 -0.61
CA VAL A 20 31.77 31.93 0.47
C VAL A 20 30.28 31.75 0.73
N PHE A 21 29.52 32.85 0.80
CA PHE A 21 28.06 32.81 0.96
C PHE A 21 27.38 32.05 -0.17
N ARG A 22 27.84 32.22 -1.42
CA ARG A 22 27.31 31.49 -2.58
C ARG A 22 27.51 29.97 -2.45
N TYR A 23 28.70 29.53 -2.05
CA TYR A 23 28.98 28.10 -1.87
C TYR A 23 28.24 27.52 -0.66
N LEU A 24 28.10 28.27 0.43
CA LEU A 24 27.31 27.88 1.60
C LEU A 24 25.83 27.68 1.22
N PHE A 25 25.27 28.59 0.42
CA PHE A 25 23.89 28.51 -0.05
C PHE A 25 23.64 27.30 -0.96
N ILE A 26 24.55 27.02 -1.89
CA ILE A 26 24.49 25.82 -2.75
C ILE A 26 24.59 24.54 -1.91
N PHE A 27 25.47 24.53 -0.90
CA PHE A 27 25.63 23.40 0.00
C PHE A 27 24.36 23.12 0.83
N ILE A 28 23.70 24.16 1.33
CA ILE A 28 22.42 24.04 2.04
C ILE A 28 21.35 23.47 1.10
N ILE A 29 21.22 23.97 -0.14
CA ILE A 29 20.26 23.42 -1.11
C ILE A 29 20.55 21.95 -1.42
N ALA A 30 21.82 21.59 -1.60
CA ALA A 30 22.21 20.20 -1.85
C ALA A 30 21.84 19.28 -0.68
N ILE A 31 22.12 19.68 0.56
CA ILE A 31 21.70 18.94 1.76
C ILE A 31 20.19 18.86 1.85
N THR A 32 19.48 19.96 1.58
CA THR A 32 18.02 20.01 1.66
C THR A 32 17.39 19.08 0.62
N GLY A 33 17.91 19.06 -0.62
CA GLY A 33 17.46 18.16 -1.67
C GLY A 33 17.75 16.69 -1.38
N ILE A 34 18.90 16.38 -0.77
CA ILE A 34 19.22 15.04 -0.30
C ILE A 34 18.25 14.62 0.81
N LEU A 35 18.02 15.48 1.82
CA LEU A 35 17.08 15.21 2.91
C LEU A 35 15.63 15.08 2.41
N PHE A 36 15.21 15.86 1.42
CA PHE A 36 13.89 15.75 0.80
C PHE A 36 13.73 14.45 -0.01
N GLY A 37 14.81 13.98 -0.67
CA GLY A 37 14.82 12.71 -1.37
C GLY A 37 14.65 11.49 -0.46
N PHE A 38 14.94 11.64 0.83
CA PHE A 38 14.67 10.64 1.88
C PHE A 38 13.34 10.85 2.60
N PHE A 39 12.58 11.89 2.25
CA PHE A 39 11.28 12.13 2.85
C PHE A 39 10.26 11.19 2.20
N ASP A 40 10.19 9.98 2.75
CA ASP A 40 9.17 9.00 2.40
C ASP A 40 7.82 9.55 2.87
N PHE A 41 7.03 10.09 1.92
CA PHE A 41 5.60 10.37 2.13
C PHE A 41 4.89 9.02 2.24
N GLY A 42 5.15 8.31 3.34
CA GLY A 42 4.67 6.95 3.53
C GLY A 42 3.16 6.85 3.29
N SER A 43 2.71 5.67 2.88
CA SER A 43 1.38 5.44 2.33
C SER A 43 0.24 6.10 3.13
N PRO A 44 -0.70 6.79 2.46
CA PRO A 44 -1.82 7.48 3.11
C PRO A 44 -2.83 6.51 3.72
N TYR A 45 -2.84 5.24 3.29
CA TYR A 45 -3.73 4.22 3.83
C TYR A 45 -2.96 2.99 4.33
N TYR A 46 -3.62 2.20 5.17
CA TYR A 46 -3.16 0.88 5.58
C TYR A 46 -4.30 -0.13 5.50
N LEU A 47 -3.99 -1.35 5.07
CA LEU A 47 -4.84 -2.52 5.24
C LEU A 47 -4.57 -3.11 6.62
N GLU A 48 -5.60 -3.23 7.44
CA GLU A 48 -5.53 -3.94 8.71
C GLU A 48 -6.29 -5.25 8.65
N LEU A 49 -5.70 -6.28 9.23
CA LEU A 49 -6.38 -7.49 9.63
C LEU A 49 -6.57 -7.46 11.15
N VAL A 50 -7.83 -7.42 11.58
CA VAL A 50 -8.21 -7.35 12.98
C VAL A 50 -8.93 -8.64 13.35
N ASP A 51 -8.55 -9.26 14.46
CA ASP A 51 -9.27 -10.43 14.96
C ASP A 51 -10.59 -10.07 15.66
N GLU A 52 -11.34 -11.09 16.08
CA GLU A 52 -12.61 -10.91 16.79
C GLU A 52 -12.47 -10.25 18.17
N SER A 53 -11.27 -10.23 18.75
CA SER A 53 -10.98 -9.53 20.01
C SER A 53 -10.67 -8.05 19.79
N GLY A 54 -10.56 -7.59 18.54
CA GLY A 54 -10.19 -6.23 18.18
C GLY A 54 -8.68 -5.98 18.10
N VAL A 55 -7.86 -7.02 18.20
CA VAL A 55 -6.40 -6.91 18.10
C VAL A 55 -5.97 -6.90 16.64
N VAL A 56 -5.11 -5.95 16.27
CA VAL A 56 -4.53 -5.86 14.93
C VAL A 56 -3.42 -6.92 14.80
N GLN A 57 -3.59 -7.85 13.89
CA GLN A 57 -2.67 -8.97 13.65
C GLN A 57 -1.72 -8.70 12.48
N LEU A 58 -2.15 -7.88 11.52
CA LEU A 58 -1.38 -7.52 10.34
C LEU A 58 -1.74 -6.10 9.89
N THR A 59 -0.73 -5.31 9.54
CA THR A 59 -0.88 -3.98 8.95
C THR A 59 -0.01 -3.87 7.71
N LEU A 60 -0.60 -3.54 6.57
CA LEU A 60 0.10 -3.39 5.28
C LEU A 60 -0.12 -1.97 4.72
N PRO A 61 0.92 -1.25 4.29
CA PRO A 61 0.77 0.07 3.68
C PRO A 61 0.05 -0.03 2.34
N LEU A 62 -0.87 0.90 2.06
CA LEU A 62 -1.60 1.00 0.80
C LEU A 62 -1.63 2.43 0.29
N ASP A 63 -1.32 2.59 -1.00
CA ASP A 63 -1.47 3.87 -1.68
C ASP A 63 -2.89 4.04 -2.22
N GLU A 64 -3.31 5.29 -2.44
CA GLU A 64 -4.59 5.57 -3.08
C GLU A 64 -4.63 4.93 -4.47
N GLY A 65 -5.72 4.21 -4.78
CA GLY A 65 -5.85 3.51 -6.05
C GLY A 65 -4.98 2.26 -6.19
N GLU A 66 -4.17 1.89 -5.18
CA GLU A 66 -3.42 0.64 -5.17
C GLU A 66 -4.39 -0.55 -5.14
N LYS A 67 -4.03 -1.60 -5.87
CA LYS A 67 -4.77 -2.86 -5.92
C LYS A 67 -4.12 -3.92 -5.06
N PHE A 68 -4.94 -4.72 -4.41
CA PHE A 68 -4.51 -5.94 -3.72
C PHE A 68 -5.52 -7.06 -4.01
N THR A 69 -5.12 -8.31 -3.75
CA THR A 69 -5.97 -9.47 -4.06
C THR A 69 -6.25 -10.29 -2.82
N LEU A 70 -7.52 -10.62 -2.61
CA LEU A 70 -7.92 -11.67 -1.68
C LEU A 70 -8.12 -12.97 -2.47
N SER A 71 -7.24 -13.93 -2.27
CA SER A 71 -7.28 -15.24 -2.93
C SER A 71 -7.76 -16.31 -1.96
N TYR A 72 -8.70 -17.16 -2.37
CA TYR A 72 -9.23 -18.23 -1.55
C TYR A 72 -9.79 -19.38 -2.39
N SER A 73 -9.82 -20.59 -1.83
CA SER A 73 -10.38 -21.78 -2.47
C SER A 73 -11.76 -22.07 -1.89
N HIS A 74 -12.80 -22.11 -2.74
CA HIS A 74 -14.11 -22.62 -2.34
C HIS A 74 -14.06 -24.15 -2.17
N SER A 75 -14.69 -24.65 -1.10
CA SER A 75 -14.72 -26.08 -0.73
C SER A 75 -15.33 -26.98 -1.82
N VAL A 76 -16.28 -26.44 -2.59
CA VAL A 76 -16.97 -27.15 -3.68
C VAL A 76 -16.17 -27.15 -4.98
N HIS A 77 -15.57 -26.02 -5.34
CA HIS A 77 -14.94 -25.83 -6.64
C HIS A 77 -13.48 -26.26 -6.70
N ARG A 78 -12.77 -26.34 -5.56
CA ARG A 78 -11.33 -26.68 -5.45
C ARG A 78 -10.41 -25.82 -6.34
N THR A 79 -10.93 -24.78 -6.97
CA THR A 79 -10.22 -23.80 -7.78
C THR A 79 -10.12 -22.49 -7.01
N PRO A 80 -9.00 -21.76 -7.13
CA PRO A 80 -8.85 -20.47 -6.49
C PRO A 80 -9.82 -19.45 -7.10
N VAL A 81 -10.40 -18.62 -6.23
CA VAL A 81 -11.08 -17.38 -6.57
C VAL A 81 -10.18 -16.24 -6.12
N ASN A 82 -9.95 -15.28 -7.01
CA ASN A 82 -9.19 -14.09 -6.72
C ASN A 82 -10.13 -12.89 -6.78
N GLU A 83 -10.32 -12.21 -5.67
CA GLU A 83 -11.04 -10.94 -5.62
C GLU A 83 -10.03 -9.80 -5.60
N ILE A 84 -10.08 -8.95 -6.62
CA ILE A 84 -9.19 -7.80 -6.78
C ILE A 84 -9.89 -6.58 -6.21
N PHE A 85 -9.31 -6.06 -5.13
CA PHE A 85 -9.74 -4.84 -4.48
C PHE A 85 -8.84 -3.68 -4.86
N GLN A 86 -9.41 -2.48 -4.86
CA GLN A 86 -8.73 -1.22 -5.02
C GLN A 86 -9.12 -0.29 -3.86
N VAL A 87 -8.15 0.48 -3.34
CA VAL A 87 -8.46 1.53 -2.38
C VAL A 87 -9.07 2.71 -3.12
N SER A 88 -10.32 3.04 -2.78
CA SER A 88 -10.97 4.25 -3.31
C SER A 88 -10.38 5.53 -2.68
N ALA A 89 -10.59 6.68 -3.32
CA ALA A 89 -10.21 8.00 -2.79
C ALA A 89 -10.82 8.35 -1.41
N LYS A 90 -11.79 7.56 -0.94
CA LYS A 90 -12.41 7.70 0.38
C LYS A 90 -11.84 6.71 1.41
N GLY A 91 -10.76 5.99 1.09
CA GLY A 91 -10.20 4.96 1.96
C GLY A 91 -11.09 3.73 2.12
N GLN A 92 -11.95 3.41 1.14
CA GLN A 92 -12.84 2.24 1.18
C GLN A 92 -12.34 1.13 0.26
N LEU A 93 -12.71 -0.11 0.55
CA LEU A 93 -12.42 -1.29 -0.25
C LEU A 93 -13.38 -1.36 -1.45
N MET A 94 -12.86 -1.20 -2.66
CA MET A 94 -13.66 -1.33 -3.88
C MET A 94 -13.29 -2.62 -4.61
N LEU A 95 -14.23 -3.57 -4.71
CA LEU A 95 -14.06 -4.77 -5.53
C LEU A 95 -14.20 -4.37 -7.01
N VAL A 96 -13.10 -4.49 -7.75
CA VAL A 96 -13.04 -4.08 -9.16
C VAL A 96 -13.12 -5.26 -10.12
N ALA A 97 -12.64 -6.43 -9.68
CA ALA A 97 -12.71 -7.64 -10.47
C ALA A 97 -12.71 -8.91 -9.62
N THR A 98 -13.24 -9.99 -10.17
CA THR A 98 -13.15 -11.34 -9.61
C THR A 98 -12.70 -12.32 -10.69
N GLU A 99 -11.65 -13.08 -10.42
CA GLU A 99 -11.17 -14.15 -11.30
C GLU A 99 -11.53 -15.52 -10.74
N PHE A 100 -11.98 -16.42 -11.61
CA PHE A 100 -12.29 -17.80 -11.26
C PHE A 100 -12.12 -18.72 -12.48
N THR A 101 -11.94 -20.02 -12.25
CA THR A 101 -11.69 -21.00 -13.33
C THR A 101 -12.97 -21.65 -13.88
N SER A 102 -14.07 -21.57 -13.14
CA SER A 102 -15.35 -22.18 -13.55
C SER A 102 -16.51 -21.46 -12.89
N LEU A 103 -17.59 -21.20 -13.65
CA LEU A 103 -18.84 -20.69 -13.11
C LEU A 103 -19.49 -21.78 -12.25
N GLY A 104 -19.44 -21.60 -10.94
CA GLY A 104 -20.16 -22.46 -10.01
C GLY A 104 -21.66 -22.24 -10.02
N VAL A 105 -22.41 -23.24 -9.56
CA VAL A 105 -23.85 -23.11 -9.33
C VAL A 105 -24.05 -22.07 -8.22
N GLY A 106 -24.67 -20.94 -8.56
CA GLY A 106 -25.00 -19.89 -7.60
C GLY A 106 -24.00 -18.74 -7.50
N THR A 107 -23.20 -18.47 -8.53
CA THR A 107 -22.60 -17.12 -8.66
C THR A 107 -23.73 -16.15 -9.03
N PRO A 108 -24.13 -15.21 -8.15
CA PRO A 108 -25.10 -14.19 -8.50
C PRO A 108 -24.36 -13.19 -9.39
N PHE A 109 -24.21 -13.53 -10.67
CA PHE A 109 -23.82 -12.59 -11.69
C PHE A 109 -25.11 -12.02 -12.28
N LEU A 110 -25.42 -10.78 -11.92
CA LEU A 110 -26.35 -10.01 -12.72
C LEU A 110 -25.56 -9.47 -13.93
N PRO A 111 -26.05 -9.65 -15.17
CA PRO A 111 -25.40 -9.11 -16.37
C PRO A 111 -25.12 -7.60 -16.31
N GLU A 112 -25.80 -6.90 -15.42
CA GLU A 112 -25.70 -5.45 -15.20
C GLU A 112 -24.56 -5.04 -14.26
N GLU A 113 -23.96 -5.99 -13.52
CA GLU A 113 -22.93 -5.70 -12.52
C GLU A 113 -21.50 -5.66 -13.07
N GLY A 114 -21.27 -6.12 -14.30
CA GLY A 114 -19.95 -6.14 -14.88
C GLY A 114 -19.86 -6.90 -16.19
N GLU A 115 -18.65 -6.94 -16.75
CA GLU A 115 -18.33 -7.67 -17.97
C GLU A 115 -17.57 -8.95 -17.63
N LEU A 116 -18.12 -10.10 -18.02
CA LEU A 116 -17.42 -11.37 -17.94
C LEU A 116 -16.56 -11.57 -19.19
N LYS A 117 -15.26 -11.75 -19.00
CA LYS A 117 -14.29 -12.03 -20.05
C LYS A 117 -13.56 -13.33 -19.77
N GLU A 118 -13.17 -14.03 -20.83
CA GLU A 118 -12.26 -15.17 -20.72
C GLU A 118 -10.85 -14.71 -21.10
N VAL A 119 -9.91 -14.88 -20.17
CA VAL A 119 -8.49 -14.49 -20.34
C VAL A 119 -7.64 -15.68 -19.91
N ASP A 120 -6.85 -16.22 -20.84
CA ASP A 120 -5.94 -17.36 -20.61
C ASP A 120 -6.62 -18.57 -19.93
N GLY A 121 -7.85 -18.88 -20.33
CA GLY A 121 -8.65 -19.99 -19.77
C GLY A 121 -9.18 -19.74 -18.36
N LYS A 122 -9.11 -18.50 -17.87
CA LYS A 122 -9.79 -18.04 -16.65
C LYS A 122 -10.93 -17.11 -17.01
N LEU A 123 -11.97 -17.13 -16.18
CA LEU A 123 -13.09 -16.21 -16.27
C LEU A 123 -12.80 -15.03 -15.34
N VAL A 124 -12.78 -13.83 -15.91
CA VAL A 124 -12.53 -12.57 -15.22
C VAL A 124 -13.79 -11.72 -15.32
N LEU A 125 -14.40 -11.46 -14.18
CA LEU A 125 -15.53 -10.56 -14.06
C LEU A 125 -15.03 -9.18 -13.66
N GLU A 126 -15.06 -8.22 -14.57
CA GLU A 126 -14.58 -6.86 -14.36
C GLU A 126 -15.75 -5.86 -14.22
N GLY A 127 -15.50 -4.70 -13.61
CA GLY A 127 -16.47 -3.60 -13.56
C GLY A 127 -17.46 -3.65 -12.39
N LEU A 128 -17.22 -4.54 -11.41
CA LEU A 128 -18.09 -4.78 -10.26
C LEU A 128 -18.34 -3.51 -9.41
N ASN A 129 -17.37 -2.62 -9.30
CA ASN A 129 -17.46 -1.33 -8.58
C ASN A 129 -18.18 -1.41 -7.20
N ARG A 130 -18.10 -2.56 -6.52
CA ARG A 130 -18.79 -2.79 -5.25
C ARG A 130 -17.93 -2.24 -4.12
N VAL A 131 -18.48 -1.35 -3.30
CA VAL A 131 -17.76 -0.70 -2.21
C VAL A 131 -18.10 -1.38 -0.88
N PHE A 132 -17.07 -1.71 -0.12
CA PHE A 132 -17.14 -2.30 1.20
C PHE A 132 -16.40 -1.40 2.20
N ASN A 133 -16.99 -1.22 3.39
CA ASN A 133 -16.29 -0.55 4.49
C ASN A 133 -15.29 -1.51 5.16
N GLN A 134 -15.64 -2.79 5.23
CA GLN A 134 -14.84 -3.85 5.80
C GLN A 134 -15.27 -5.20 5.23
N LEU A 135 -14.37 -6.17 5.23
CA LEU A 135 -14.64 -7.55 4.86
C LEU A 135 -14.55 -8.42 6.11
N GLN A 136 -15.55 -9.26 6.32
CA GLN A 136 -15.58 -10.22 7.42
C GLN A 136 -15.30 -11.61 6.86
N ILE A 137 -14.20 -12.22 7.30
CA ILE A 137 -13.67 -13.46 6.74
C ILE A 137 -13.46 -14.45 7.88
N ARG A 138 -13.72 -15.73 7.62
CA ARG A 138 -13.33 -16.83 8.52
C ARG A 138 -12.30 -17.71 7.82
N PRO A 139 -11.00 -17.42 7.98
CA PRO A 139 -9.95 -18.21 7.35
C PRO A 139 -9.96 -19.65 7.87
N HIS A 140 -9.77 -20.61 6.98
CA HIS A 140 -9.69 -22.02 7.31
C HIS A 140 -8.56 -22.67 6.50
N PRO A 141 -7.82 -23.66 7.04
CA PRO A 141 -6.73 -24.32 6.32
C PRO A 141 -7.14 -24.91 4.96
N LEU A 142 -8.41 -25.31 4.83
CA LEU A 142 -8.97 -25.82 3.57
C LEU A 142 -9.23 -24.71 2.53
N THR A 143 -9.64 -23.52 2.98
CA THR A 143 -9.96 -22.40 2.08
C THR A 143 -8.73 -21.58 1.73
N LYS A 144 -7.64 -21.68 2.52
CA LYS A 144 -6.34 -21.04 2.24
C LYS A 144 -6.45 -19.55 1.91
N HIS A 145 -7.34 -18.84 2.62
CA HIS A 145 -7.52 -17.40 2.41
C HIS A 145 -6.20 -16.66 2.54
N CYS A 146 -5.89 -15.85 1.54
CA CYS A 146 -4.59 -15.25 1.39
C CYS A 146 -4.70 -13.83 0.80
N LEU A 147 -4.02 -12.88 1.42
CA LEU A 147 -3.86 -11.53 0.89
C LEU A 147 -2.58 -11.46 0.06
N LEU A 148 -2.73 -11.06 -1.20
CA LEU A 148 -1.62 -10.73 -2.09
C LEU A 148 -1.51 -9.21 -2.14
N HIS A 149 -0.36 -8.71 -1.71
CA HIS A 149 -0.04 -7.29 -1.60
C HIS A 149 1.33 -7.03 -2.25
N ARG A 150 1.66 -5.77 -2.55
CA ARG A 150 2.96 -5.35 -3.08
C ARG A 150 4.14 -5.89 -2.27
N GLN A 151 4.01 -6.01 -0.95
CA GLN A 151 5.05 -6.52 -0.06
C GLN A 151 5.15 -8.05 -0.02
N GLY A 152 4.16 -8.77 -0.59
CA GLY A 152 4.20 -10.21 -0.71
C GLY A 152 2.86 -10.90 -0.47
N ARG A 153 2.95 -12.13 0.05
CA ARG A 153 1.82 -13.05 0.21
C ARG A 153 1.61 -13.34 1.70
N TYR A 154 0.39 -13.14 2.17
CA TYR A 154 0.02 -13.25 3.58
C TYR A 154 -1.12 -14.26 3.74
N LEU A 155 -0.83 -15.45 4.27
CA LEU A 155 -1.86 -16.45 4.52
C LEU A 155 -2.54 -16.13 5.86
N LEU A 156 -3.86 -15.98 5.86
CA LEU A 156 -4.58 -15.48 7.04
C LEU A 156 -4.46 -16.42 8.25
N THR A 157 -4.35 -17.72 8.02
CA THR A 157 -4.18 -18.72 9.08
C THR A 157 -2.80 -18.68 9.76
N ASP A 158 -1.84 -17.91 9.24
CA ASP A 158 -0.56 -17.69 9.90
C ASP A 158 -0.66 -16.61 10.99
N TYR A 159 -1.71 -15.79 10.95
CA TYR A 159 -1.95 -14.66 11.86
C TYR A 159 -3.07 -14.95 12.86
N VAL A 160 -4.05 -15.78 12.48
CA VAL A 160 -5.21 -16.07 13.32
C VAL A 160 -5.55 -17.57 13.32
N GLY A 161 -6.25 -18.00 14.37
CA GLY A 161 -6.77 -19.35 14.48
C GLY A 161 -7.73 -19.71 13.33
N ALA A 162 -7.77 -21.00 12.98
CA ALA A 162 -8.71 -21.51 11.99
C ALA A 162 -10.15 -21.29 12.45
N GLY A 163 -10.98 -20.68 11.60
CA GLY A 163 -12.40 -20.40 11.86
C GLY A 163 -12.66 -19.11 12.65
N THR A 164 -11.63 -18.46 13.19
CA THR A 164 -11.73 -17.16 13.87
C THR A 164 -12.29 -16.11 12.91
N LEU A 165 -13.21 -15.26 13.38
CA LEU A 165 -13.69 -14.14 12.58
C LEU A 165 -12.59 -13.07 12.50
N VAL A 166 -12.22 -12.67 11.29
CA VAL A 166 -11.33 -11.54 11.06
C VAL A 166 -12.00 -10.48 10.22
N THR A 167 -11.67 -9.23 10.53
CA THR A 167 -12.11 -8.06 9.81
C THR A 167 -10.94 -7.49 9.05
N VAL A 168 -11.04 -7.46 7.72
CA VAL A 168 -10.11 -6.76 6.85
C VAL A 168 -10.70 -5.38 6.54
N ARG A 169 -9.96 -4.32 6.85
CA ARG A 169 -10.41 -2.94 6.64
C ARG A 169 -9.27 -2.06 6.15
N VAL A 170 -9.63 -0.99 5.45
CA VAL A 170 -8.70 0.09 5.13
C VAL A 170 -8.85 1.18 6.18
N ILE A 171 -7.74 1.69 6.65
CA ILE A 171 -7.67 2.84 7.54
C ILE A 171 -6.83 3.93 6.89
N GLU A 172 -7.18 5.17 7.13
CA GLU A 172 -6.34 6.31 6.76
C GLU A 172 -5.23 6.50 7.79
N ARG A 173 -4.08 6.99 7.33
CA ARG A 173 -2.96 7.41 8.16
C ARG A 173 -3.36 8.66 8.96
N GLY A 174 -4.05 8.44 10.07
CA GLY A 174 -4.35 9.49 11.05
C GLY A 174 -3.08 9.90 11.81
N ILE A 175 -2.81 11.20 11.89
CA ILE A 175 -1.74 11.79 12.73
C ILE A 175 -1.92 11.36 14.21
N ASP A 176 -3.15 11.08 14.62
CA ASP A 176 -3.54 10.72 15.99
C ASP A 176 -2.94 9.39 16.50
N ARG A 177 -2.48 8.49 15.62
CA ARG A 177 -1.87 7.21 16.02
C ARG A 177 -0.38 7.29 16.34
N LEU A 178 0.26 8.46 16.19
CA LEU A 178 1.67 8.66 16.57
C LEU A 178 1.87 8.94 18.07
N PHE A 179 0.80 9.07 18.84
CA PHE A 179 0.84 9.48 20.25
C PHE A 179 0.16 8.51 21.23
N ASN A 180 -0.06 7.25 20.86
CA ASN A 180 -0.58 6.25 21.79
C ASN A 180 0.23 4.95 21.76
#